data_AF-A0A1J5PDH9-F1
#
_entry.id   AF-A0A1J5PDH9-F1
#
_cell.length_a   1.000
_cell.length_b   1.000
_cell.length_c   1.000
_cell.angle_alpha   90.00
_cell.angle_beta   90.00
_cell.angle_gamma   90.00
#
_symmetry.space_group_name_H-M   'P 1'
#
loop_
_entity.id
_entity.type
_entity.pdbx_description
1 polymer ?
#
loop_
_entity_poly.entity_id
_entity_poly.type
_entity_poly.pdbx_seq_one_letter_code
_entity_poly.pdbx_strand_id
1 'polypeptide(L)'
;MPWGNYREHVRRAIDAIWVSHKPDHSHEGAMHNDTAYGLRGDGKVSYHKIVDGQRIHIETNIKVIEITNAKATDRHGSLPNGEPKPYKGYKGNSNYCIEIICDEKNKWEGEVISTFDAYQVVRKYGVARVRHPTLSISGKPLVMRLMKDDAIRMVINEKLITARVCWVRSDSRIAFAGVTEANVDVRDRDKKDSFSYITKTASILQKLQARHIGISPVGELHDPGFKE
;
A
#
# COMPACT_ATOMS: atom_id res chain seq x y z
N MET A 1 -20.61 -28.41 -31.86
CA MET A 1 -20.94 -27.55 -30.70
C MET A 1 -22.09 -28.19 -29.96
N PRO A 2 -22.10 -28.21 -28.62
CA PRO A 2 -23.14 -28.88 -27.82
C PRO A 2 -24.59 -28.42 -28.12
N TRP A 3 -24.79 -27.16 -28.50
CA TRP A 3 -26.03 -26.62 -29.06
C TRP A 3 -25.74 -25.31 -29.84
N GLY A 4 -26.74 -24.76 -30.54
CA GLY A 4 -26.56 -23.68 -31.54
C GLY A 4 -25.84 -22.41 -31.04
N ASN A 5 -26.16 -21.91 -29.85
CA ASN A 5 -25.58 -20.69 -29.27
C ASN A 5 -24.59 -20.95 -28.12
N TYR A 6 -24.00 -22.16 -28.06
CA TYR A 6 -23.09 -22.58 -26.98
C TYR A 6 -21.97 -21.58 -26.67
N ARG A 7 -21.25 -21.09 -27.69
CA ARG A 7 -20.13 -20.15 -27.51
C ARG A 7 -20.56 -18.81 -26.93
N GLU A 8 -21.74 -18.32 -27.30
CA GLU A 8 -22.28 -17.05 -26.80
C GLU A 8 -22.66 -17.18 -25.33
N HIS A 9 -23.29 -18.31 -24.95
CA HIS A 9 -23.62 -18.61 -23.57
C HIS A 9 -22.37 -18.74 -22.69
N VAL A 10 -21.34 -19.44 -23.19
CA VAL A 10 -20.07 -19.58 -22.47
C VAL A 10 -19.38 -18.22 -22.34
N ARG A 11 -19.30 -17.43 -23.42
CA ARG A 11 -18.71 -16.08 -23.37
C ARG A 11 -19.43 -15.21 -22.34
N ARG A 12 -20.76 -15.15 -22.37
CA ARG A 12 -21.56 -14.40 -21.40
C ARG A 12 -21.29 -14.84 -19.96
N ALA A 13 -21.16 -16.15 -19.73
CA ALA A 13 -20.86 -16.67 -18.41
C ALA A 13 -19.45 -16.23 -17.94
N ILE A 14 -18.45 -16.29 -18.82
CA ILE A 14 -17.08 -15.86 -18.53
C ILE A 14 -17.00 -14.35 -18.29
N ASP A 15 -17.65 -13.54 -19.13
CA ASP A 15 -17.66 -12.07 -19.03
C ASP A 15 -18.36 -11.57 -17.76
N ALA A 16 -19.21 -12.40 -17.15
CA ALA A 16 -19.90 -12.10 -15.90
C ALA A 16 -19.11 -12.50 -14.64
N ILE A 17 -17.92 -13.11 -14.79
CA ILE A 17 -17.11 -13.56 -13.65
C ILE A 17 -16.46 -12.37 -12.95
N TRP A 18 -16.65 -12.29 -11.63
CA TRP A 18 -15.80 -11.50 -10.75
C TRP A 18 -14.71 -12.38 -10.15
N VAL A 19 -13.45 -12.11 -10.52
CA VAL A 19 -12.31 -12.82 -9.95
C VAL A 19 -12.11 -12.35 -8.51
N SER A 20 -12.20 -13.29 -7.56
CA SER A 20 -11.92 -13.05 -6.16
C SER A 20 -10.41 -13.09 -5.90
N HIS A 21 -9.83 -11.96 -5.51
CA HIS A 21 -8.46 -11.89 -5.00
C HIS A 21 -8.50 -11.92 -3.48
N LYS A 22 -7.66 -12.74 -2.85
CA LYS A 22 -7.55 -12.75 -1.39
C LYS A 22 -6.76 -11.50 -0.96
N PRO A 23 -7.35 -10.61 -0.15
CA PRO A 23 -6.61 -9.45 0.34
C PRO A 23 -5.43 -9.83 1.24
N ASP A 24 -4.35 -9.07 1.16
CA ASP A 24 -3.20 -9.22 2.05
C ASP A 24 -3.36 -8.32 3.28
N HIS A 25 -4.17 -8.79 4.24
CA HIS A 25 -4.46 -8.06 5.49
C HIS A 25 -3.47 -8.32 6.62
N SER A 26 -2.36 -8.98 6.31
CA SER A 26 -1.31 -9.21 7.29
C SER A 26 -0.50 -7.94 7.50
N HIS A 27 -0.39 -7.52 8.75
CA HIS A 27 0.62 -6.52 9.13
C HIS A 27 2.01 -7.15 9.23
N GLU A 28 2.08 -8.49 9.18
CA GLU A 28 3.32 -9.23 9.31
C GLU A 28 4.02 -9.35 7.97
N GLY A 29 5.24 -8.85 7.89
CA GLY A 29 5.99 -8.76 6.64
C GLY A 29 7.32 -8.04 6.82
N ALA A 30 8.06 -7.86 5.72
CA ALA A 30 9.35 -7.18 5.74
C ALA A 30 9.17 -5.69 6.12
N MET A 31 9.71 -5.29 7.27
CA MET A 31 9.63 -3.90 7.76
C MET A 31 10.58 -2.96 7.02
N HIS A 32 11.72 -3.47 6.57
CA HIS A 32 12.78 -2.70 5.93
C HIS A 32 13.65 -3.59 5.04
N ASN A 33 14.55 -2.99 4.27
CA ASN A 33 15.53 -3.72 3.48
C ASN A 33 16.67 -4.28 4.36
N ASP A 34 17.50 -5.15 3.78
CA ASP A 34 18.60 -5.80 4.50
C ASP A 34 19.85 -4.92 4.59
N THR A 35 19.93 -3.85 3.80
CA THR A 35 21.07 -2.93 3.81
C THR A 35 21.04 -2.05 5.06
N ALA A 36 22.03 -2.23 5.93
CA ALA A 36 22.29 -1.29 7.02
C ALA A 36 22.98 -0.05 6.47
N TYR A 37 22.37 1.11 6.72
CA TYR A 37 22.90 2.41 6.34
C TYR A 37 23.55 3.11 7.54
N GLY A 38 24.73 3.67 7.33
CA GLY A 38 25.37 4.59 8.28
C GLY A 38 24.74 5.98 8.20
N LEU A 39 24.40 6.56 9.34
CA LEU A 39 23.76 7.87 9.42
C LEU A 39 24.82 8.99 9.34
N ARG A 40 24.62 10.00 8.48
CA ARG A 40 25.58 11.09 8.24
C ARG A 40 25.11 12.47 8.68
N GLY A 41 23.89 12.58 9.22
CA GLY A 41 23.25 13.86 9.51
C GLY A 41 22.58 14.44 8.27
N ASP A 42 21.78 15.50 8.45
CA ASP A 42 21.10 16.24 7.37
C ASP A 42 20.28 15.37 6.40
N GLY A 43 19.72 14.27 6.90
CA GLY A 43 18.94 13.29 6.09
C GLY A 43 19.79 12.40 5.17
N LYS A 44 21.12 12.52 5.23
CA LYS A 44 22.04 11.72 4.45
C LYS A 44 22.40 10.41 5.14
N VAL A 45 22.58 9.40 4.31
CA VAL A 45 23.01 8.07 4.72
C VAL A 45 24.13 7.57 3.82
N SER A 46 24.96 6.67 4.34
CA SER A 46 25.99 6.02 3.54
C SER A 46 26.02 4.50 3.67
N TYR A 47 26.42 3.84 2.59
CA TYR A 47 26.49 2.39 2.50
C TYR A 47 27.58 1.99 1.49
N HIS A 48 27.91 0.70 1.47
CA HIS A 48 28.82 0.16 0.47
C HIS A 48 28.06 -0.67 -0.54
N LYS A 49 28.42 -0.56 -1.82
CA LYS A 49 27.89 -1.39 -2.90
C LYS A 49 29.05 -1.98 -3.69
N ILE A 50 28.88 -3.18 -4.22
CA ILE A 50 29.81 -3.75 -5.18
C ILE A 50 29.34 -3.36 -6.58
N VAL A 51 30.19 -2.69 -7.34
CA VAL A 51 29.98 -2.37 -8.75
C VAL A 51 31.23 -2.84 -9.48
N ASP A 52 31.04 -3.71 -10.48
CA ASP A 52 32.13 -4.32 -11.26
C ASP A 52 33.23 -4.95 -10.39
N GLY A 53 32.84 -5.64 -9.31
CA GLY A 53 33.76 -6.29 -8.38
C GLY A 53 34.45 -5.35 -7.38
N GLN A 54 34.31 -4.03 -7.51
CA GLN A 54 34.89 -3.05 -6.61
C GLN A 54 33.89 -2.58 -5.55
N ARG A 55 34.33 -2.54 -4.29
CA ARG A 55 33.54 -2.00 -3.17
C ARG A 55 33.61 -0.47 -3.19
N ILE A 56 32.51 0.15 -3.57
CA ILE A 56 32.37 1.62 -3.60
C ILE A 56 31.60 2.12 -2.38
N HIS A 57 32.02 3.28 -1.85
CA HIS A 57 31.30 4.01 -0.81
C HIS A 57 30.30 4.96 -1.46
N ILE A 58 29.04 4.92 -1.04
CA ILE A 58 27.97 5.79 -1.59
C ILE A 58 27.36 6.58 -0.44
N GLU A 59 27.24 7.89 -0.62
CA GLU A 59 26.46 8.79 0.21
C GLU A 59 25.24 9.29 -0.58
N THR A 60 24.06 9.27 0.05
CA THR A 60 22.81 9.62 -0.62
C THR A 60 21.75 10.11 0.39
N ASN A 61 20.72 10.77 -0.11
CA ASN A 61 19.55 11.18 0.67
C ASN A 61 18.45 10.13 0.51
N ILE A 62 18.31 9.27 1.52
CA ILE A 62 17.26 8.24 1.60
C ILE A 62 16.63 8.32 2.97
N LYS A 63 15.28 8.39 3.03
CA LYS A 63 14.55 8.25 4.29
C LYS A 63 14.70 6.83 4.82
N VAL A 64 15.18 6.71 6.05
CA VAL A 64 15.41 5.43 6.73
C VAL A 64 14.66 5.39 8.05
N ILE A 65 14.34 4.17 8.49
CA ILE A 65 13.96 3.85 9.86
C ILE A 65 15.23 3.86 10.68
N GLU A 66 15.33 4.81 11.59
CA GLU A 66 16.48 4.98 12.48
C GLU A 66 16.38 4.04 13.68
N ILE A 67 17.46 3.32 13.97
CA ILE A 67 17.54 2.37 15.08
C ILE A 67 18.38 2.97 16.20
N THR A 68 17.79 2.96 17.40
CA THR A 68 18.42 3.38 18.65
C THR A 68 18.56 2.18 19.59
N ASN A 69 19.41 2.31 20.62
CA ASN A 69 19.52 1.31 21.67
C ASN A 69 19.81 1.97 23.03
N ALA A 70 18.78 2.05 23.88
CA ALA A 70 18.87 2.66 25.20
C ALA A 70 19.85 1.95 26.16
N LYS A 71 20.20 0.68 25.90
CA LYS A 71 21.15 -0.09 26.72
C LYS A 71 22.61 0.06 26.26
N ALA A 72 22.85 0.74 25.13
CA ALA A 72 24.18 0.88 24.53
C ALA A 72 24.58 2.36 24.36
N THR A 73 24.07 3.22 25.24
CA THR A 73 24.33 4.66 25.22
C THR A 73 25.82 4.97 25.36
N ASP A 74 26.58 4.19 26.15
CA ASP A 74 28.04 4.37 26.28
C ASP A 74 28.78 4.19 24.94
N ARG A 75 28.24 3.37 24.04
CA ARG A 75 28.85 3.08 22.73
C ARG A 75 28.43 4.08 21.65
N HIS A 76 27.15 4.46 21.63
CA HIS A 76 26.56 5.23 20.54
C HIS A 76 26.32 6.71 20.89
N GLY A 77 26.36 7.05 22.18
CA GLY A 77 26.06 8.36 22.71
C GLY A 77 24.57 8.64 22.85
N SER A 78 24.27 9.84 23.35
CA SER A 78 22.94 10.42 23.39
C SER A 78 22.86 11.65 22.50
N LEU A 79 21.64 11.99 22.09
CA LEU A 79 21.31 13.28 21.51
C LEU A 79 21.34 14.37 22.60
N PRO A 80 21.37 15.67 22.23
CA PRO A 80 21.37 16.77 23.19
C PRO A 80 20.18 16.78 24.16
N ASN A 81 19.05 16.20 23.75
CA ASN A 81 17.85 16.04 24.58
C ASN A 81 17.91 14.83 25.54
N GLY A 82 19.03 14.10 25.57
CA GLY A 82 19.24 12.93 26.42
C GLY A 82 18.77 11.59 25.82
N GLU A 83 18.06 11.60 24.69
CA GLU A 83 17.58 10.38 24.05
C GLU A 83 18.74 9.56 23.43
N PRO A 84 18.66 8.22 23.37
CA PRO A 84 19.70 7.40 22.77
C PRO A 84 19.93 7.76 21.30
N LYS A 85 21.18 8.02 20.92
CA LYS A 85 21.53 8.45 19.56
C LYS A 85 21.29 7.32 18.55
N PRO A 86 20.58 7.58 17.44
CA PRO A 86 20.50 6.65 16.32
C PRO A 86 21.89 6.28 15.78
N TYR A 87 22.13 5.00 15.55
CA TYR A 87 23.45 4.52 15.12
C TYR A 87 23.45 3.81 13.76
N LYS A 88 22.27 3.44 13.26
CA LYS A 88 22.09 2.85 11.93
C LYS A 88 20.68 3.10 11.43
N GLY A 89 20.50 3.08 10.12
CA GLY A 89 19.21 3.17 9.46
C GLY A 89 18.94 1.99 8.54
N TYR A 90 17.66 1.69 8.31
CA TYR A 90 17.21 0.77 7.28
C TYR A 90 16.14 1.42 6.42
N LYS A 91 16.15 1.19 5.11
CA LYS A 91 15.13 1.76 4.22
C LYS A 91 13.83 0.95 4.36
N GLY A 92 12.70 1.61 4.61
CA GLY A 92 11.39 0.97 4.57
C GLY A 92 11.07 0.46 3.16
N ASN A 93 10.59 -0.79 3.06
CA ASN A 93 10.38 -1.47 1.77
C ASN A 93 8.94 -1.85 1.48
N SER A 94 8.04 -1.76 2.47
CA SER A 94 6.65 -2.19 2.34
C SER A 94 5.70 -1.26 3.08
N ASN A 95 4.50 -1.15 2.55
CA ASN A 95 3.37 -0.44 3.15
C ASN A 95 2.32 -1.47 3.56
N TYR A 96 1.86 -1.37 4.80
CA TYR A 96 0.77 -2.21 5.30
C TYR A 96 -0.55 -1.84 4.62
N CYS A 97 -0.90 -0.56 4.64
CA CYS A 97 -2.13 -0.06 4.06
C CYS A 97 -2.02 1.43 3.74
N ILE A 98 -3.04 1.95 3.06
CA ILE A 98 -3.39 3.37 3.10
C ILE A 98 -4.74 3.53 3.78
N GLU A 99 -4.82 4.46 4.72
CA GLU A 99 -6.07 4.87 5.36
C GLU A 99 -6.58 6.12 4.66
N ILE A 100 -7.77 6.02 4.07
CA ILE A 100 -8.47 7.17 3.51
C ILE A 100 -9.31 7.75 4.65
N ILE A 101 -8.99 8.99 5.02
CA ILE A 101 -9.62 9.74 6.10
C ILE A 101 -10.41 10.91 5.54
N CYS A 102 -11.41 11.35 6.30
CA CYS A 102 -12.17 12.56 5.99
C CYS A 102 -11.68 13.71 6.88
N ASP A 103 -11.24 14.81 6.28
CA ASP A 103 -10.88 16.01 7.02
C ASP A 103 -12.11 16.82 7.47
N GLU A 104 -11.89 17.88 8.25
CA GLU A 104 -12.96 18.76 8.76
C GLU A 104 -13.74 19.48 7.64
N LYS A 105 -13.22 19.49 6.40
CA LYS A 105 -13.84 20.10 5.21
C LYS A 105 -14.48 19.05 4.30
N ASN A 106 -14.69 17.83 4.81
CA ASN A 106 -15.21 16.68 4.07
C ASN A 106 -14.36 16.29 2.86
N LYS A 107 -13.04 16.55 2.87
CA LYS A 107 -12.13 16.12 1.81
C LYS A 107 -11.41 14.84 2.21
N TRP A 108 -11.25 13.96 1.23
CA TRP A 108 -10.51 12.71 1.44
C TRP A 108 -9.00 12.93 1.34
N GLU A 109 -8.30 12.51 2.38
CA GLU A 109 -6.84 12.48 2.48
C GLU A 109 -6.37 11.03 2.66
N GLY A 110 -5.19 10.69 2.14
CA GLY A 110 -4.62 9.35 2.23
C GLY A 110 -3.40 9.31 3.14
N GLU A 111 -3.49 8.58 4.25
CA GLU A 111 -2.40 8.34 5.20
C GLU A 111 -1.79 6.95 4.95
N VAL A 112 -0.55 6.91 4.46
CA VAL A 112 0.15 5.65 4.18
C VAL A 112 0.80 5.13 5.46
N ILE A 113 0.50 3.89 5.81
CA ILE A 113 1.05 3.22 6.99
C ILE A 113 2.10 2.23 6.51
N SER A 114 3.36 2.46 6.89
CA SER A 114 4.44 1.50 6.58
C SER A 114 4.25 0.21 7.39
N THR A 115 4.79 -0.90 6.90
CA THR A 115 4.78 -2.16 7.66
C THR A 115 5.45 -1.99 9.02
N PHE A 116 6.57 -1.25 9.08
CA PHE A 116 7.25 -0.93 10.34
C PHE A 116 6.36 -0.17 11.32
N ASP A 117 5.66 0.87 10.86
CA ASP A 117 4.77 1.67 11.73
C ASP A 117 3.59 0.83 12.24
N ALA A 118 3.01 -0.02 11.38
CA ALA A 118 1.97 -0.97 11.79
C ALA A 118 2.47 -1.90 12.91
N TYR A 119 3.69 -2.44 12.80
CA TYR A 119 4.32 -3.23 13.87
C TYR A 119 4.50 -2.44 15.16
N GLN A 120 4.95 -1.18 15.10
CA GLN A 120 5.10 -0.34 16.30
C GLN A 120 3.75 -0.13 17.01
N VAL A 121 2.70 0.13 16.24
CA VAL A 121 1.34 0.32 16.76
C VAL A 121 0.80 -0.98 17.37
N VAL A 122 0.94 -2.12 16.67
CA VAL A 122 0.49 -3.42 17.19
C VAL A 122 1.25 -3.79 18.46
N ARG A 123 2.57 -3.58 18.50
CA ARG A 123 3.38 -3.86 19.69
C ARG A 123 2.93 -3.06 20.91
N LYS A 124 2.49 -1.81 20.71
CA LYS A 124 2.12 -0.90 21.80
C LYS A 124 0.65 -1.01 22.22
N TYR A 125 -0.26 -1.20 21.25
CA TYR A 125 -1.71 -1.08 21.46
C TYR A 125 -2.51 -2.31 21.02
N GLY A 126 -1.85 -3.33 20.45
CA GLY A 126 -2.48 -4.55 19.93
C GLY A 126 -3.07 -4.41 18.52
N VAL A 127 -3.41 -5.57 17.94
CA VAL A 127 -3.91 -5.69 16.55
C VAL A 127 -5.23 -4.94 16.33
N ALA A 128 -6.07 -4.83 17.36
CA ALA A 128 -7.34 -4.12 17.26
C ALA A 128 -7.16 -2.65 16.83
N ARG A 129 -6.04 -2.01 17.19
CA ARG A 129 -5.78 -0.60 16.85
C ARG A 129 -5.58 -0.38 15.35
N VAL A 130 -4.85 -1.27 14.67
CA VAL A 130 -4.62 -1.17 13.21
C VAL A 130 -5.81 -1.66 12.38
N ARG A 131 -6.81 -2.26 13.03
CA ARG A 131 -8.05 -2.77 12.42
C ARG A 131 -9.31 -2.04 12.88
N HIS A 132 -9.17 -0.88 13.51
CA HIS A 132 -10.33 -0.13 13.98
C HIS A 132 -11.27 0.19 12.80
N PRO A 133 -12.59 -0.06 12.93
CA PRO A 133 -13.50 0.00 11.79
C PRO A 133 -13.81 1.42 11.31
N THR A 134 -13.77 2.41 12.21
CA THR A 134 -14.22 3.78 11.93
C THR A 134 -13.17 4.86 12.21
N LEU A 135 -11.99 4.46 12.68
CA LEU A 135 -10.91 5.40 13.02
C LEU A 135 -9.62 4.94 12.36
N SER A 136 -8.86 5.91 11.85
CA SER A 136 -7.49 5.71 11.41
C SER A 136 -6.56 5.44 12.61
N ILE A 137 -5.34 5.02 12.32
CA ILE A 137 -4.29 4.89 13.34
C ILE A 137 -4.03 6.25 14.03
N SER A 138 -4.09 7.34 13.25
CA SER A 138 -3.97 8.72 13.73
C SER A 138 -5.20 9.20 14.54
N GLY A 139 -6.27 8.40 14.62
CA GLY A 139 -7.47 8.70 15.39
C GLY A 139 -8.48 9.60 14.67
N LYS A 140 -8.32 9.80 13.36
CA LYS A 140 -9.23 10.59 12.53
C LYS A 140 -10.39 9.72 11.99
N PRO A 141 -11.53 10.32 11.58
CA PRO A 141 -12.62 9.59 10.95
C PRO A 141 -12.15 8.84 9.70
N LEU A 142 -12.31 7.52 9.71
CA LEU A 142 -11.91 6.64 8.62
C LEU A 142 -13.05 6.51 7.60
N VAL A 143 -12.76 6.81 6.34
CA VAL A 143 -13.65 6.53 5.21
C VAL A 143 -13.50 5.07 4.81
N MET A 144 -12.26 4.64 4.53
CA MET A 144 -11.93 3.25 4.23
C MET A 144 -10.43 3.01 4.44
N ARG A 145 -10.08 1.74 4.70
CA ARG A 145 -8.69 1.26 4.72
C ARG A 145 -8.49 0.39 3.49
N LEU A 146 -7.45 0.65 2.72
CA LEU A 146 -7.13 -0.10 1.51
C LEU A 146 -5.77 -0.77 1.67
N MET A 147 -5.75 -2.08 1.47
CA MET A 147 -4.60 -2.96 1.49
C MET A 147 -4.40 -3.57 0.11
N LYS A 148 -3.26 -4.22 -0.09
CA LYS A 148 -3.00 -4.92 -1.36
C LYS A 148 -4.07 -5.99 -1.58
N ASP A 149 -4.53 -6.08 -2.83
CA ASP A 149 -5.56 -7.00 -3.32
C ASP A 149 -6.98 -6.75 -2.77
N ASP A 150 -7.20 -5.67 -2.00
CA ASP A 150 -8.56 -5.21 -1.69
C ASP A 150 -9.30 -4.82 -2.97
N ALA A 151 -10.58 -5.20 -3.02
CA ALA A 151 -11.47 -4.87 -4.12
C ALA A 151 -12.13 -3.51 -3.91
N ILE A 152 -12.21 -2.73 -4.98
CA ILE A 152 -12.76 -1.38 -4.99
C ILE A 152 -13.63 -1.20 -6.22
N ARG A 153 -14.64 -0.34 -6.08
CA ARG A 153 -15.41 0.16 -7.21
C ARG A 153 -15.29 1.67 -7.32
N MET A 154 -15.24 2.18 -8.54
CA MET A 154 -15.18 3.61 -8.84
C MET A 154 -15.78 3.90 -10.21
N VAL A 155 -16.30 5.12 -10.40
CA VAL A 155 -16.87 5.58 -11.66
C VAL A 155 -15.78 6.28 -12.47
N ILE A 156 -15.48 5.77 -13.66
CA ILE A 156 -14.52 6.36 -14.61
C ILE A 156 -15.19 6.44 -15.98
N ASN A 157 -15.20 7.63 -16.58
CA ASN A 157 -15.86 7.87 -17.87
C ASN A 157 -17.32 7.35 -17.86
N GLU A 158 -18.07 7.69 -16.81
CA GLU A 158 -19.47 7.28 -16.59
C GLU A 158 -19.70 5.77 -16.45
N LYS A 159 -18.63 4.96 -16.42
CA LYS A 159 -18.71 3.51 -16.23
C LYS A 159 -18.26 3.11 -14.85
N LEU A 160 -19.00 2.20 -14.24
CA LEU A 160 -18.62 1.60 -12.99
C LEU A 160 -17.54 0.54 -13.21
N ILE A 161 -16.34 0.78 -12.70
CA ILE A 161 -15.20 -0.14 -12.81
C ILE A 161 -15.04 -0.90 -11.50
N THR A 162 -14.86 -2.22 -11.60
CA THR A 162 -14.51 -3.09 -10.47
C THR A 162 -13.03 -3.46 -10.59
N ALA A 163 -12.24 -3.05 -9.61
CA ALA A 163 -10.79 -3.15 -9.63
C ALA A 163 -10.26 -3.70 -8.29
N ARG A 164 -8.98 -4.05 -8.28
CA ARG A 164 -8.22 -4.40 -7.07
C ARG A 164 -7.06 -3.44 -6.85
N VAL A 165 -6.64 -3.27 -5.60
CA VAL A 165 -5.42 -2.52 -5.24
C VAL A 165 -4.19 -3.35 -5.62
N CYS A 166 -3.34 -2.82 -6.49
CA CYS A 166 -2.09 -3.49 -6.90
C CYS A 166 -0.90 -3.07 -6.04
N TRP A 167 -0.77 -1.77 -5.76
CA TRP A 167 0.26 -1.21 -4.89
C TRP A 167 -0.16 0.14 -4.31
N VAL A 168 0.46 0.49 -3.19
CA VAL A 168 0.36 1.79 -2.53
C VAL A 168 1.77 2.36 -2.39
N ARG A 169 1.98 3.61 -2.81
CA ARG A 169 3.25 4.33 -2.67
C ARG A 169 3.22 5.27 -1.48
N SER A 170 4.41 5.61 -0.98
CA SER A 170 4.59 6.55 0.14
C SER A 170 4.15 7.98 -0.16
N ASP A 171 3.90 8.31 -1.43
CA ASP A 171 3.33 9.60 -1.88
C ASP A 171 1.79 9.57 -2.00
N SER A 172 1.15 8.61 -1.33
CA SER A 172 -0.30 8.40 -1.28
C SER A 172 -0.96 8.07 -2.62
N ARG A 173 -0.18 7.74 -3.66
CA ARG A 173 -0.72 7.16 -4.91
C ARG A 173 -1.04 5.69 -4.72
N ILE A 174 -2.19 5.31 -5.27
CA ILE A 174 -2.70 3.94 -5.27
C ILE A 174 -2.89 3.53 -6.72
N ALA A 175 -2.38 2.35 -7.07
CA ALA A 175 -2.63 1.75 -8.38
C ALA A 175 -3.68 0.67 -8.29
N PHE A 176 -4.51 0.63 -9.33
CA PHE A 176 -5.58 -0.32 -9.49
C PHE A 176 -5.50 -1.02 -10.85
N ALA A 177 -5.96 -2.26 -10.90
CA ALA A 177 -6.22 -2.99 -12.13
C ALA A 177 -7.61 -3.63 -12.06
N GLY A 178 -8.26 -3.83 -13.20
CA GLY A 178 -9.51 -4.59 -13.25
C GLY A 178 -9.34 -5.96 -12.58
N VAL A 179 -10.36 -6.44 -11.88
CA VAL A 179 -10.24 -7.72 -11.14
C VAL A 179 -9.95 -8.92 -12.05
N THR A 180 -10.34 -8.84 -13.32
CA THR A 180 -10.07 -9.84 -14.37
C THR A 180 -8.69 -9.69 -15.03
N GLU A 181 -7.93 -8.65 -14.72
CA GLU A 181 -6.62 -8.40 -15.33
C GLU A 181 -5.53 -9.29 -14.70
N ALA A 182 -4.73 -9.91 -15.57
CA ALA A 182 -3.61 -10.78 -15.19
C ALA A 182 -2.26 -10.21 -15.67
N ASN A 183 -1.18 -10.65 -15.03
CA ASN A 183 0.21 -10.26 -15.36
C ASN A 183 0.44 -8.74 -15.40
N VAL A 184 -0.32 -8.01 -14.60
CA VAL A 184 -0.44 -6.54 -14.67
C VAL A 184 0.89 -5.80 -14.48
N ASP A 185 1.80 -6.30 -13.66
CA ASP A 185 3.11 -5.66 -13.43
C ASP A 185 4.04 -5.79 -14.64
N VAL A 186 4.05 -6.95 -15.29
CA VAL A 186 4.86 -7.15 -16.52
C VAL A 186 4.30 -6.30 -17.65
N ARG A 187 2.98 -6.27 -17.79
CA ARG A 187 2.28 -5.53 -18.85
C ARG A 187 2.41 -4.02 -18.69
N ASP A 188 2.24 -3.48 -17.48
CA ASP A 188 2.41 -2.05 -17.20
C ASP A 188 3.84 -1.55 -17.49
N ARG A 189 4.85 -2.43 -17.35
CA ARG A 189 6.25 -2.13 -17.67
C ARG A 189 6.56 -2.21 -19.17
N ASP A 190 5.76 -2.96 -19.94
CA ASP A 190 5.94 -3.06 -21.38
C ASP A 190 5.26 -1.88 -22.09
N LYS A 191 6.07 -0.98 -22.63
CA LYS A 191 5.57 0.20 -23.37
C LYS A 191 4.79 -0.15 -24.65
N LYS A 192 4.83 -1.41 -25.11
CA LYS A 192 4.05 -1.90 -26.25
C LYS A 192 2.69 -2.46 -25.86
N ASP A 193 2.49 -2.79 -24.58
CA ASP A 193 1.16 -3.19 -24.09
C ASP A 193 0.29 -1.95 -23.93
N SER A 194 -1.01 -2.08 -24.22
CA SER A 194 -1.99 -1.00 -24.06
C SER A 194 -2.45 -0.85 -22.60
N PHE A 195 -2.12 -1.83 -21.75
CA PHE A 195 -2.44 -1.81 -20.33
C PHE A 195 -1.54 -0.84 -19.57
N SER A 196 -2.17 -0.07 -18.69
CA SER A 196 -1.49 0.67 -17.64
C SER A 196 -2.34 0.65 -16.38
N TYR A 197 -1.69 0.74 -15.22
CA TYR A 197 -2.41 0.87 -13.97
C TYR A 197 -3.27 2.15 -13.94
N ILE A 198 -4.49 2.02 -13.43
CA ILE A 198 -5.29 3.16 -13.03
C ILE A 198 -4.67 3.70 -11.74
N THR A 199 -3.97 4.83 -11.81
CA THR A 199 -3.31 5.43 -10.63
C THR A 199 -4.09 6.63 -10.12
N LYS A 200 -4.47 6.65 -8.84
CA LYS A 200 -5.27 7.73 -8.21
C LYS A 200 -4.78 8.05 -6.80
N THR A 201 -5.20 9.20 -6.29
CA THR A 201 -5.05 9.64 -4.89
C THR A 201 -6.42 9.68 -4.21
N ALA A 202 -6.44 9.74 -2.87
CA ALA A 202 -7.67 9.77 -2.07
C ALA A 202 -8.69 10.85 -2.53
N SER A 203 -8.22 12.07 -2.78
CA SER A 203 -9.08 13.17 -3.22
C SER A 203 -9.71 12.95 -4.60
N ILE A 204 -9.05 12.21 -5.49
CA ILE A 204 -9.63 11.82 -6.78
C ILE A 204 -10.60 10.66 -6.60
N LEU A 205 -10.27 9.68 -5.75
CA LEU A 205 -11.17 8.57 -5.42
C LEU A 205 -12.52 9.06 -4.90
N GLN A 206 -12.53 10.12 -4.09
CA GLN A 206 -13.77 10.78 -3.65
C GLN A 206 -14.62 11.25 -4.84
N LYS A 207 -14.01 11.96 -5.80
CA LYS A 207 -14.70 12.46 -7.01
C LYS A 207 -15.20 11.34 -7.91
N LEU A 208 -14.51 10.20 -7.90
CA LEU A 208 -14.88 9.00 -8.67
C LEU A 208 -15.86 8.10 -7.90
N GLN A 209 -16.44 8.57 -6.79
CA GLN A 209 -17.39 7.81 -5.96
C GLN A 209 -16.84 6.43 -5.58
N ALA A 210 -15.54 6.40 -5.25
CA ALA A 210 -14.84 5.17 -4.99
C ALA A 210 -15.25 4.57 -3.64
N ARG A 211 -15.36 3.25 -3.58
CA ARG A 211 -15.74 2.53 -2.35
C ARG A 211 -15.16 1.13 -2.31
N HIS A 212 -14.81 0.70 -1.11
CA HIS A 212 -14.41 -0.68 -0.86
C HIS A 212 -15.60 -1.63 -1.09
N ILE A 213 -15.32 -2.79 -1.69
CA ILE A 213 -16.31 -3.83 -1.96
C ILE A 213 -15.78 -5.20 -1.53
N GLY A 214 -16.68 -6.15 -1.29
CA GLY A 214 -16.32 -7.55 -1.10
C GLY A 214 -16.55 -8.35 -2.38
N ILE A 215 -15.67 -9.30 -2.66
CA ILE A 215 -15.94 -10.39 -3.61
C ILE A 215 -15.71 -11.69 -2.83
N SER A 216 -16.74 -12.53 -2.73
CA SER A 216 -16.64 -13.81 -2.03
C SER A 216 -15.75 -14.78 -2.81
N PRO A 217 -15.23 -15.85 -2.18
CA PRO A 217 -14.40 -16.85 -2.87
C PRO A 217 -15.08 -17.50 -4.09
N VAL A 218 -16.42 -17.49 -4.15
CA VAL A 218 -17.21 -18.00 -5.30
C VAL A 218 -17.57 -16.91 -6.33
N GLY A 219 -17.07 -15.69 -6.16
CA GLY A 219 -17.26 -14.58 -7.10
C GLY A 219 -18.52 -13.75 -6.85
N GLU A 220 -19.17 -13.87 -5.68
CA GLU A 220 -20.32 -13.03 -5.35
C GLU A 220 -19.86 -11.65 -4.90
N LEU A 221 -20.39 -10.63 -5.56
CA LEU A 221 -20.07 -9.24 -5.29
C LEU A 221 -20.96 -8.68 -4.18
N HIS A 222 -20.33 -8.06 -3.19
CA HIS A 222 -20.98 -7.27 -2.16
C HIS A 222 -20.55 -5.80 -2.27
N ASP A 223 -21.41 -4.96 -2.84
CA ASP A 223 -21.20 -3.51 -3.02
C ASP A 223 -22.14 -2.72 -2.10
N PRO A 224 -21.63 -2.02 -1.06
CA PRO A 224 -22.47 -1.27 -0.14
C PRO A 224 -23.03 0.03 -0.73
N GLY A 225 -22.68 0.38 -1.96
CA GLY A 225 -22.99 1.67 -2.56
C GLY A 225 -22.06 2.79 -2.07
N PHE A 226 -22.01 3.89 -2.81
CA PHE A 226 -21.23 5.07 -2.41
C PHE A 226 -21.98 5.85 -1.34
N LYS A 227 -21.26 6.33 -0.33
CA LYS A 227 -21.78 7.20 0.73
C LYS A 227 -20.96 8.48 0.70
N GLU A 228 -21.65 9.61 0.68
CA GLU A 228 -21.03 10.96 0.69
C GLU A 228 -20.28 11.24 2.00
#